data_AF-A0A7S0FAX3-F1
#
_entry.id   AF-A0A7S0FAX3-F1
#
_cell.length_a   1.000
_cell.length_b   1.000
_cell.length_c   1.000
_cell.angle_alpha   90.00
_cell.angle_beta   90.00
_cell.angle_gamma   90.00
#
_symmetry.space_group_name_H-M   'P 1'
#
loop_
_entity.id
_entity.type
_entity.pdbx_description
1 polymer ?
#
loop_
_entity_poly.entity_id
_entity_poly.type
_entity_poly.pdbx_seq_one_letter_code
_entity_poly.pdbx_strand_id
1 'polypeptide(L)'
;AVHHYLIAQGLRTQVSLIVNTAQCWSTHHFACLIGYGASAICPYLALAHIRKWHGSDKGAVKADGQSAGQCQANYRKAIIAGLKKIMSKMGISVLECYRGAQIFQCIGLDRRVVDVAFTGTPCTMGGLTFADIANESMMFHRRAFPELDGTKLTFSGWYKYIRDKGEFHLNNPDMAKALHEAVRNNSPLSYEDYRRQIMDGRPVTAIRDLLEFTSDRQPIPLAEVEDALSICSRFCTGGMSLGALSREAHEVIALGMNRIGGKSNCGEGGEDKLRFKPIMDVDGNGHSPSFPHLKGLRNGDSAASATKQVASGRFGVTPEYLVSARQFEIKIAQGAKPGEGGQLPGPKVDDYIAGLRYSVPGVELISPPPHHDIYSIEDLAQLIYDLHQIAPEAKVSVKLVASAGIGTIAAGVAKANADVIQISGHDGGTGASPLSSIMHAGGPWEQGLTEVQEILSANGLRDRVTLRIDGGFKTGWDIVVAAMMGGEEFGFGSIVMIAEGCIMARVCHMNRCPVGVATQQERLRKKFPGTPEHVANFMLFVAEEVRTILAALGFRSLDEVIGRNDLLRPRGNTAVRTNVPQPPAATQARGPGGGPPSGPKRLAKTDGVDLSRFFSCEPPAEEGRVSWAGV
;
A
#
# COMPACT_ATOMS: atom_id res chain seq x y z
N ALA A 1 4.44 31.69 1.24
CA ALA A 1 4.78 33.03 0.69
C ALA A 1 5.16 34.03 1.80
N VAL A 2 4.22 34.60 2.55
CA VAL A 2 4.51 35.59 3.61
C VAL A 2 5.51 35.07 4.65
N HIS A 3 5.35 33.80 5.08
CA HIS A 3 6.29 33.16 6.01
C HIS A 3 7.74 33.21 5.52
N HIS A 4 8.00 32.73 4.30
CA HIS A 4 9.34 32.72 3.70
C HIS A 4 9.86 34.13 3.41
N TYR A 5 9.00 35.04 2.96
CA TYR A 5 9.37 36.43 2.77
C TYR A 5 9.87 37.06 4.09
N LEU A 6 9.14 36.89 5.18
CA LEU A 6 9.56 37.40 6.49
C LEU A 6 10.85 36.74 7.00
N ILE A 7 11.10 35.47 6.67
CA ILE A 7 12.39 34.82 6.97
C ILE A 7 13.51 35.51 6.18
N ALA A 8 13.32 35.70 4.88
CA ALA A 8 14.32 36.33 4.01
C ALA A 8 14.63 37.78 4.43
N GLN A 9 13.66 38.48 5.03
CA GLN A 9 13.85 39.84 5.55
C GLN A 9 14.36 39.88 7.02
N GLY A 10 14.57 38.74 7.68
CA GLY A 10 14.95 38.69 9.10
C GLY A 10 13.86 39.16 10.08
N LEU A 11 12.61 39.23 9.62
CA LEU A 11 11.47 39.74 10.39
C LEU A 11 10.59 38.64 10.99
N ARG A 12 10.77 37.37 10.59
CA ARG A 12 9.85 36.28 11.00
C ARG A 12 9.77 36.08 12.51
N THR A 13 10.83 36.34 13.26
CA THR A 13 10.86 36.19 14.72
C THR A 13 10.11 37.29 15.47
N GLN A 14 9.80 38.41 14.81
CA GLN A 14 9.17 39.58 15.42
C GLN A 14 7.63 39.53 15.38
N VAL A 15 7.05 38.58 14.63
CA VAL A 15 5.60 38.54 14.37
C VAL A 15 5.02 37.13 14.46
N SER A 16 3.71 37.06 14.74
CA SER A 16 2.91 35.84 14.57
C SER A 16 2.00 35.97 13.36
N LEU A 17 1.82 34.86 12.62
CA LEU A 17 0.94 34.81 11.47
C LEU A 17 -0.35 34.09 11.84
N ILE A 18 -1.48 34.80 11.79
CA ILE A 18 -2.81 34.22 12.03
C ILE A 18 -3.55 34.11 10.71
N VAL A 19 -4.03 32.91 10.38
CA VAL A 19 -4.76 32.65 9.13
C VAL A 19 -6.26 32.62 9.42
N ASN A 20 -6.99 33.64 9.00
CA ASN A 20 -8.46 33.68 9.05
C ASN A 20 -9.02 33.26 7.69
N THR A 21 -9.57 32.05 7.57
CA THR A 21 -9.87 31.43 6.26
C THR A 21 -11.18 30.66 6.20
N ALA A 22 -11.84 30.73 5.03
CA ALA A 22 -12.98 29.90 4.69
C ALA A 22 -12.60 28.48 4.25
N GLN A 23 -11.38 28.28 3.71
CA GLN A 23 -10.97 27.05 3.03
C GLN A 23 -10.18 26.08 3.94
N CYS A 24 -10.53 26.01 5.23
CA CYS A 24 -9.87 25.14 6.20
C CYS A 24 -10.91 24.40 7.04
N TRP A 25 -11.04 23.09 6.84
CA TRP A 25 -12.02 22.27 7.55
C TRP A 25 -11.52 20.87 7.94
N SER A 26 -10.46 20.37 7.31
CA SER A 26 -9.92 19.03 7.57
C SER A 26 -8.62 19.11 8.38
N THR A 27 -8.28 18.03 9.07
CA THR A 27 -7.04 17.92 9.86
C THR A 27 -5.79 18.23 9.02
N HIS A 28 -5.77 17.80 7.75
CA HIS A 28 -4.67 18.08 6.83
C HIS A 28 -4.55 19.57 6.48
N HIS A 29 -5.67 20.30 6.32
CA HIS A 29 -5.61 21.74 6.03
C HIS A 29 -4.94 22.51 7.19
N PHE A 30 -5.30 22.19 8.45
CA PHE A 30 -4.63 22.79 9.60
C PHE A 30 -3.14 22.42 9.65
N ALA A 31 -2.81 21.15 9.40
CA ALA A 31 -1.42 20.71 9.38
C ALA A 31 -0.59 21.43 8.31
N CYS A 32 -1.11 21.60 7.10
CA CYS A 32 -0.43 22.33 6.03
C CYS A 32 -0.20 23.80 6.44
N LEU A 33 -1.25 24.50 6.89
CA LEU A 33 -1.14 25.90 7.30
C LEU A 33 -0.10 26.10 8.41
N ILE A 34 -0.08 25.23 9.44
CA ILE A 34 0.89 25.31 10.53
C ILE A 34 2.29 24.95 10.04
N GLY A 35 2.42 23.86 9.28
CA GLY A 35 3.70 23.39 8.74
C GLY A 35 4.37 24.39 7.79
N TYR A 36 3.59 25.27 7.17
CA TYR A 36 4.06 26.38 6.33
C TYR A 36 4.03 27.76 7.03
N GLY A 37 3.93 27.78 8.36
CA GLY A 37 4.33 28.93 9.19
C GLY A 37 3.20 29.67 9.91
N ALA A 38 1.95 29.21 9.84
CA ALA A 38 0.85 29.79 10.63
C ALA A 38 1.03 29.52 12.14
N SER A 39 0.87 30.56 12.96
CA SER A 39 0.84 30.46 14.42
C SER A 39 -0.53 30.07 14.96
N ALA A 40 -1.61 30.54 14.31
CA ALA A 40 -2.99 30.20 14.67
C ALA A 40 -3.90 30.26 13.44
N ILE A 41 -5.04 29.57 13.50
CA ILE A 41 -5.97 29.46 12.39
C ILE A 41 -7.40 29.69 12.89
N CYS A 42 -8.13 30.61 12.26
CA CYS A 42 -9.55 30.80 12.43
C CYS A 42 -10.31 30.22 11.21
N PRO A 43 -10.88 29.01 11.32
CA PRO A 43 -11.61 28.35 10.23
C PRO A 43 -13.08 28.82 10.19
N TYR A 44 -13.29 30.12 9.99
CA TYR A 44 -14.60 30.76 10.28
C TYR A 44 -15.77 30.13 9.52
N LEU A 45 -15.58 29.72 8.26
CA LEU A 45 -16.64 29.13 7.45
C LEU A 45 -16.98 27.71 7.91
N ALA A 46 -16.00 26.91 8.35
CA ALA A 46 -16.26 25.58 8.91
C ALA A 46 -17.10 25.70 10.19
N LEU A 47 -16.77 26.66 11.06
CA LEU A 47 -17.54 26.95 12.27
C LEU A 47 -18.95 27.44 11.95
N ALA A 48 -19.10 28.32 10.95
CA ALA A 48 -20.41 28.77 10.48
C ALA A 48 -21.24 27.61 9.88
N HIS A 49 -20.60 26.74 9.11
CA HIS A 49 -21.23 25.56 8.53
C HIS A 49 -21.74 24.61 9.62
N ILE A 50 -20.99 24.40 10.71
CA ILE A 50 -21.44 23.59 11.85
C ILE A 50 -22.71 24.17 12.49
N ARG A 51 -22.78 25.50 12.66
CA ARG A 51 -24.01 26.16 13.18
C ARG A 51 -25.20 25.94 12.24
N LYS A 52 -24.99 26.12 10.94
CA LYS A 52 -26.03 25.90 9.93
C LYS A 52 -26.48 24.44 9.86
N TRP A 53 -25.52 23.50 9.94
CA TRP A 53 -25.80 22.07 9.99
C TRP A 53 -26.62 21.72 11.21
N HIS A 54 -26.22 22.20 12.40
CA HIS A 54 -26.93 21.97 13.67
C HIS A 54 -28.39 22.41 13.60
N GLY A 55 -28.68 23.57 13.00
CA GLY A 55 -30.04 24.08 12.81
C GLY A 55 -30.88 23.38 11.72
N SER A 56 -30.35 22.38 11.03
CA SER A 56 -31.10 21.58 10.03
C SER A 56 -31.73 20.34 10.68
N ASP A 57 -32.83 19.81 10.13
CA ASP A 57 -33.51 18.61 10.68
C ASP A 57 -32.54 17.44 10.92
N LYS A 58 -31.66 17.17 9.95
CA LYS A 58 -30.66 16.10 10.05
C LYS A 58 -29.59 16.38 11.10
N GLY A 59 -29.19 17.64 11.25
CA GLY A 59 -28.19 18.03 12.23
C GLY A 59 -28.75 18.02 13.64
N ALA A 60 -29.98 18.48 13.84
CA ALA A 60 -30.67 18.44 15.13
C ALA A 60 -30.77 17.00 15.67
N VAL A 61 -31.18 16.05 14.82
CA VAL A 61 -31.22 14.63 15.19
C VAL A 61 -29.84 14.07 15.53
N LYS A 62 -28.81 14.36 14.71
CA LYS A 62 -27.46 13.84 14.92
C LYS A 62 -26.70 14.51 16.06
N ALA A 63 -27.05 15.74 16.40
CA ALA A 63 -26.47 16.46 17.52
C ALA A 63 -26.88 15.85 18.86
N ASP A 64 -27.99 15.09 18.87
CA ASP A 64 -28.43 14.30 20.03
C ASP A 64 -28.50 15.17 21.30
N GLY A 65 -29.23 16.29 21.20
CA GLY A 65 -29.39 17.26 22.29
C GLY A 65 -28.22 18.22 22.53
N GLN A 66 -27.09 18.07 21.83
CA GLN A 66 -25.94 18.98 21.98
C GLN A 66 -26.22 20.36 21.40
N SER A 67 -25.71 21.42 22.05
CA SER A 67 -25.76 22.79 21.52
C SER A 67 -24.81 22.99 20.34
N ALA A 68 -25.06 24.00 19.50
CA ALA A 68 -24.15 24.33 18.40
C ALA A 68 -22.72 24.64 18.89
N GLY A 69 -22.57 25.26 20.06
CA GLY A 69 -21.28 25.50 20.70
C GLY A 69 -20.57 24.20 21.10
N GLN A 70 -21.32 23.22 21.61
CA GLN A 70 -20.78 21.89 21.92
C GLN A 70 -20.34 21.15 20.64
N CYS A 71 -21.12 21.23 19.55
CA CYS A 71 -20.71 20.66 18.26
C CYS A 71 -19.43 21.31 17.72
N GLN A 72 -19.26 22.62 17.86
CA GLN A 72 -18.02 23.31 17.50
C GLN A 72 -16.84 22.91 18.39
N ALA A 73 -17.07 22.72 19.69
CA ALA A 73 -16.05 22.21 20.61
C ALA A 73 -15.60 20.79 20.24
N ASN A 74 -16.53 19.92 19.84
CA ASN A 74 -16.22 18.57 19.35
C ASN A 74 -15.40 18.62 18.05
N TYR A 75 -15.76 19.50 17.11
CA TYR A 75 -14.97 19.73 15.91
C TYR A 75 -13.53 20.17 16.27
N ARG A 76 -13.37 21.14 17.18
CA ARG A 76 -12.04 21.56 17.67
C ARG A 76 -11.27 20.39 18.27
N LYS A 77 -11.91 19.58 19.12
CA LYS A 77 -11.30 18.38 19.72
C LYS A 77 -10.81 17.39 18.65
N ALA A 78 -11.62 17.15 17.62
CA ALA A 78 -11.26 16.28 16.50
C ALA A 78 -10.06 16.83 15.70
N ILE A 79 -10.02 18.15 15.44
CA ILE A 79 -8.87 18.78 14.78
C ILE A 79 -7.60 18.65 15.63
N ILE A 80 -7.67 18.88 16.94
CA ILE A 80 -6.51 18.73 17.84
C ILE A 80 -6.01 17.28 17.84
N ALA A 81 -6.91 16.30 17.95
CA ALA A 81 -6.53 14.88 17.89
C ALA A 81 -5.92 14.52 16.53
N GLY A 82 -6.46 15.07 15.44
CA GLY A 82 -5.93 14.89 14.09
C GLY A 82 -4.55 15.50 13.88
N LEU A 83 -4.28 16.69 14.43
CA LEU A 83 -2.97 17.32 14.40
C LEU A 83 -1.94 16.48 15.16
N LYS A 84 -2.26 16.04 16.38
CA LYS A 84 -1.42 15.12 17.16
C LYS A 84 -1.10 13.85 16.37
N LYS A 85 -2.10 13.27 15.71
CA LYS A 85 -1.93 12.09 14.84
C LYS A 85 -1.00 12.38 13.67
N ILE A 86 -1.13 13.52 12.98
CA ILE A 86 -0.26 13.87 11.84
C ILE A 86 1.18 14.06 12.31
N MET A 87 1.40 14.79 13.41
CA MET A 87 2.74 15.02 13.97
C MET A 87 3.41 13.71 14.41
N SER A 88 2.65 12.81 15.06
CA SER A 88 3.19 11.54 15.54
C SER A 88 3.64 10.60 14.41
N LYS A 89 3.17 10.80 13.16
CA LYS A 89 3.63 10.00 12.01
C LYS A 89 5.13 10.12 11.77
N MET A 90 5.71 11.25 12.17
CA MET A 90 7.15 11.52 12.10
C MET A 90 7.81 11.60 13.48
N GLY A 91 7.14 11.09 14.53
CA GLY A 91 7.68 11.14 15.89
C GLY A 91 7.73 12.55 16.51
N ILE A 92 7.03 13.54 15.95
CA ILE A 92 7.04 14.92 16.46
C ILE A 92 6.01 15.06 17.59
N SER A 93 6.47 15.48 18.76
CA SER A 93 5.63 15.58 19.97
C SER A 93 5.06 16.98 20.22
N VAL A 94 5.69 18.03 19.72
CA VAL A 94 5.38 19.43 20.08
C VAL A 94 5.07 20.27 18.84
N LEU A 95 4.02 21.10 18.91
CA LEU A 95 3.48 21.82 17.76
C LEU A 95 4.44 22.92 17.26
N GLU A 96 5.19 23.50 18.18
CA GLU A 96 6.20 24.52 17.95
C GLU A 96 7.31 24.00 17.03
N CYS A 97 7.71 22.73 17.20
CA CYS A 97 8.67 22.06 16.32
C CYS A 97 8.07 21.71 14.96
N TYR A 98 6.76 21.46 14.88
CA TYR A 98 6.08 21.17 13.63
C TYR A 98 5.86 22.44 12.78
N ARG A 99 5.66 23.59 13.44
CA ARG A 99 5.37 24.87 12.78
C ARG A 99 6.56 25.33 11.94
N GLY A 100 6.34 25.49 10.64
CA GLY A 100 7.38 25.89 9.68
C GLY A 100 8.35 24.76 9.29
N ALA A 101 8.19 23.54 9.82
CA ALA A 101 9.10 22.42 9.52
C ALA A 101 8.88 21.77 8.15
N GLN A 102 7.76 22.07 7.48
CA GLN A 102 7.43 21.56 6.13
C GLN A 102 7.50 20.03 6.01
N ILE A 103 6.84 19.32 6.93
CA ILE A 103 6.74 17.85 6.93
C ILE A 103 5.76 17.37 5.84
N PHE A 104 6.07 17.72 4.59
CA PHE A 104 5.24 17.54 3.41
C PHE A 104 6.11 17.31 2.19
N GLN A 105 5.52 16.74 1.15
CA GLN A 105 6.08 16.65 -0.19
C GLN A 105 5.06 17.28 -1.16
N CYS A 106 5.54 18.05 -2.12
CA CYS A 106 4.71 18.61 -3.18
C CYS A 106 4.77 17.71 -4.42
N ILE A 107 3.61 17.47 -5.04
CA ILE A 107 3.48 16.72 -6.29
C ILE A 107 2.64 17.58 -7.24
N GLY A 108 3.16 17.88 -8.43
CA GLY A 108 2.42 18.60 -9.46
C GLY A 108 2.34 20.12 -9.26
N LEU A 109 3.29 20.71 -8.54
CA LEU A 109 3.42 22.17 -8.44
C LEU A 109 4.65 22.62 -9.23
N ASP A 110 4.50 23.71 -10.00
CA ASP A 110 5.64 24.29 -10.71
C ASP A 110 6.75 24.74 -9.73
N ARG A 111 8.00 24.64 -10.20
CA ARG A 111 9.17 24.96 -9.39
C ARG A 111 9.11 26.39 -8.84
N ARG A 112 8.63 27.36 -9.64
CA ARG A 112 8.49 28.75 -9.21
C ARG A 112 7.46 28.91 -8.09
N VAL A 113 6.39 28.13 -8.09
CA VAL A 113 5.39 28.14 -7.02
C VAL A 113 6.02 27.65 -5.72
N VAL A 114 6.75 26.54 -5.78
CA VAL A 114 7.47 25.98 -4.63
C VAL A 114 8.50 26.97 -4.10
N ASP A 115 9.35 27.53 -4.95
CA ASP A 115 10.42 28.44 -4.53
C ASP A 115 9.88 29.73 -3.89
N VAL A 116 8.73 30.24 -4.32
CA VAL A 116 8.10 31.45 -3.75
C VAL A 116 7.29 31.14 -2.49
N ALA A 117 6.58 30.02 -2.45
CA ALA A 117 5.56 29.78 -1.44
C ALA A 117 5.91 28.72 -0.38
N PHE A 118 6.78 27.76 -0.73
CA PHE A 118 7.07 26.52 -0.01
C PHE A 118 8.57 26.14 -0.12
N THR A 119 9.46 27.13 -0.01
CA THR A 119 10.88 26.98 -0.29
C THR A 119 11.49 25.86 0.55
N GLY A 120 12.19 24.91 -0.09
CA GLY A 120 12.80 23.76 0.59
C GLY A 120 11.92 22.52 0.68
N THR A 121 10.65 22.57 0.27
CA THR A 121 9.81 21.38 0.18
C THR A 121 10.23 20.51 -1.01
N PRO A 122 10.42 19.19 -0.84
CA PRO A 122 10.68 18.28 -1.95
C PRO A 122 9.55 18.31 -3.00
N CYS A 123 9.92 18.53 -4.26
CA CYS A 123 9.00 18.52 -5.39
C CYS A 123 9.73 18.04 -6.65
N THR A 124 9.66 16.74 -6.93
CA THR A 124 10.37 16.10 -8.05
C THR A 124 9.59 16.17 -9.36
N MET A 125 8.30 16.51 -9.32
CA MET A 125 7.44 16.66 -10.49
C MET A 125 6.84 18.07 -10.52
N GLY A 126 7.26 18.85 -11.53
CA GLY A 126 6.68 20.16 -11.82
C GLY A 126 5.24 20.05 -12.32
N GLY A 127 4.47 21.13 -12.23
CA GLY A 127 3.09 21.15 -12.72
C GLY A 127 2.48 22.54 -12.68
N LEU A 128 1.49 22.74 -11.81
CA LEU A 128 0.65 23.94 -11.78
C LEU A 128 1.46 25.20 -11.50
N THR A 129 1.34 26.18 -12.39
CA THR A 129 1.87 27.54 -12.21
C THR A 129 0.93 28.39 -11.36
N PHE A 130 1.36 29.59 -10.96
CA PHE A 130 0.46 30.55 -10.29
C PHE A 130 -0.79 30.89 -11.12
N ALA A 131 -0.65 30.97 -12.45
CA ALA A 131 -1.78 31.24 -13.34
C ALA A 131 -2.79 30.08 -13.33
N ASP A 132 -2.30 28.84 -13.29
CA ASP A 132 -3.17 27.65 -13.21
C ASP A 132 -3.94 27.60 -11.89
N ILE A 133 -3.24 27.82 -10.77
CA ILE A 133 -3.84 27.87 -9.43
C ILE A 133 -4.91 28.98 -9.35
N ALA A 134 -4.63 30.14 -9.94
CA ALA A 134 -5.58 31.24 -10.04
C ALA A 134 -6.81 30.84 -10.88
N ASN A 135 -6.60 30.18 -12.03
CA ASN A 135 -7.67 29.72 -12.90
C ASN A 135 -8.57 28.67 -12.20
N GLU A 136 -8.00 27.69 -11.52
CA GLU A 136 -8.78 26.72 -10.72
C GLU A 136 -9.58 27.41 -9.63
N SER A 137 -8.98 28.36 -8.92
CA SER A 137 -9.68 29.17 -7.91
C SER A 137 -10.85 29.95 -8.54
N MET A 138 -10.65 30.50 -9.74
CA MET A 138 -11.69 31.20 -10.48
C MET A 138 -12.80 30.27 -10.99
N MET A 139 -12.53 28.99 -11.24
CA MET A 139 -13.58 28.01 -11.58
C MET A 139 -14.57 27.83 -10.43
N PHE A 140 -14.10 27.77 -9.17
CA PHE A 140 -14.98 27.75 -8.00
C PHE A 140 -15.73 29.07 -7.84
N HIS A 141 -15.07 30.20 -8.09
CA HIS A 141 -15.70 31.52 -8.03
C HIS A 141 -16.86 31.63 -9.03
N ARG A 142 -16.65 31.27 -10.30
CA ARG A 142 -17.68 31.33 -11.36
C ARG A 142 -18.87 30.41 -11.10
N ARG A 143 -18.67 29.31 -10.37
CA ARG A 143 -19.77 28.41 -9.95
C ARG A 143 -20.62 29.00 -8.82
N ALA A 144 -20.08 29.97 -8.09
CA ALA A 144 -20.72 30.55 -6.91
C ALA A 144 -21.28 31.96 -7.18
N PHE A 145 -20.76 32.68 -8.18
CA PHE A 145 -21.04 34.08 -8.44
C PHE A 145 -21.16 34.38 -9.95
N PRO A 146 -21.96 35.40 -10.35
CA PRO A 146 -22.78 36.27 -9.48
C PRO A 146 -24.05 35.60 -8.97
N GLU A 147 -24.57 34.62 -9.71
CA GLU A 147 -25.72 33.81 -9.32
C GLU A 147 -25.27 32.36 -9.07
N LEU A 148 -25.91 31.74 -8.09
CA LEU A 148 -25.60 30.38 -7.67
C LEU A 148 -26.55 29.43 -8.37
N ASP A 149 -26.04 28.66 -9.33
CA ASP A 149 -26.80 27.63 -10.03
C ASP A 149 -27.05 26.42 -9.09
N GLY A 150 -28.08 26.55 -8.26
CA GLY A 150 -28.60 25.48 -7.39
C GLY A 150 -28.54 25.78 -5.90
N THR A 151 -29.26 24.95 -5.12
CA THR A 151 -29.43 25.14 -3.67
C THR A 151 -28.51 24.26 -2.81
N LYS A 152 -27.70 23.39 -3.43
CA LYS A 152 -26.87 22.38 -2.75
C LYS A 152 -25.49 22.28 -3.39
N LEU A 153 -24.49 21.98 -2.57
CA LEU A 153 -23.15 21.65 -3.04
C LEU A 153 -23.19 20.37 -3.88
N THR A 154 -22.42 20.36 -4.97
CA THR A 154 -22.23 19.16 -5.80
C THR A 154 -21.47 18.10 -5.02
N PHE A 155 -21.97 16.86 -5.03
CA PHE A 155 -21.26 15.74 -4.45
C PHE A 155 -20.25 15.20 -5.49
N SER A 156 -18.95 15.45 -5.25
CA SER A 156 -17.89 15.16 -6.22
C SER A 156 -17.40 13.71 -6.25
N GLY A 157 -17.77 12.84 -5.31
CA GLY A 157 -17.38 11.42 -5.35
C GLY A 157 -15.99 11.06 -4.84
N TRP A 158 -15.16 12.02 -4.39
CA TRP A 158 -13.77 11.80 -3.93
C TRP A 158 -13.52 10.56 -3.06
N TYR A 159 -14.40 10.27 -2.10
CA TYR A 159 -14.23 9.16 -1.16
C TYR A 159 -14.92 7.85 -1.59
N LYS A 160 -15.95 7.95 -2.43
CA LYS A 160 -16.79 6.83 -2.83
C LYS A 160 -17.33 7.09 -4.22
N TYR A 161 -17.11 6.11 -5.09
CA TYR A 161 -17.65 6.06 -6.44
C TYR A 161 -19.15 6.38 -6.48
N ILE A 162 -19.52 7.20 -7.45
CA ILE A 162 -20.90 7.49 -7.82
C ILE A 162 -21.03 7.11 -9.28
N ARG A 163 -22.10 6.40 -9.61
CA ARG A 163 -22.36 5.99 -10.99
C ARG A 163 -22.60 7.22 -11.87
N ASP A 164 -21.93 7.26 -13.02
CA ASP A 164 -22.08 8.26 -14.09
C ASP A 164 -21.85 9.73 -13.68
N LYS A 165 -21.30 9.99 -12.47
CA LYS A 165 -21.11 11.32 -11.91
C LYS A 165 -19.87 11.37 -11.00
N GLY A 166 -19.23 12.53 -10.92
CA GLY A 166 -18.14 12.78 -9.97
C GLY A 166 -16.79 12.23 -10.43
N GLU A 167 -15.89 12.06 -9.46
CA GLU A 167 -14.49 11.71 -9.65
C GLU A 167 -14.32 10.27 -10.16
N PHE A 168 -13.35 10.07 -11.05
CA PHE A 168 -13.04 8.75 -11.57
C PHE A 168 -12.37 7.88 -10.48
N HIS A 169 -12.73 6.59 -10.46
CA HIS A 169 -12.07 5.62 -9.60
C HIS A 169 -11.65 4.40 -10.41
N LEU A 170 -10.35 4.09 -10.35
CA LEU A 170 -9.77 2.85 -10.91
C LEU A 170 -10.49 1.60 -10.40
N ASN A 171 -10.88 1.61 -9.12
CA ASN A 171 -11.73 0.58 -8.55
C ASN A 171 -13.19 1.03 -8.56
N ASN A 172 -13.95 0.55 -9.53
CA ASN A 172 -15.39 0.78 -9.66
C ASN A 172 -16.17 -0.55 -9.86
N PRO A 173 -17.50 -0.56 -9.64
CA PRO A 173 -18.31 -1.77 -9.72
C PRO A 173 -18.35 -2.43 -11.11
N ASP A 174 -18.28 -1.65 -12.19
CA ASP A 174 -18.36 -2.16 -13.56
C ASP A 174 -17.10 -2.96 -13.91
N MET A 175 -15.93 -2.41 -13.58
CA MET A 175 -14.64 -3.11 -13.63
C MET A 175 -14.67 -4.41 -12.80
N ALA A 176 -15.19 -4.35 -11.57
CA ALA A 176 -15.25 -5.53 -10.71
C ALA A 176 -16.14 -6.63 -11.32
N LYS A 177 -17.25 -6.25 -11.94
CA LYS A 177 -18.15 -7.18 -12.64
C LYS A 177 -17.44 -7.84 -13.83
N ALA A 178 -16.76 -7.06 -14.67
CA ALA A 178 -16.02 -7.58 -15.82
C ALA A 178 -14.92 -8.55 -15.39
N LEU A 179 -14.17 -8.21 -14.33
CA LEU A 179 -13.14 -9.11 -13.81
C LEU A 179 -13.73 -10.42 -13.26
N HIS A 180 -14.85 -10.35 -12.51
CA HIS A 180 -15.52 -11.55 -12.02
C HIS A 180 -15.94 -12.49 -13.17
N GLU A 181 -16.42 -11.93 -14.28
CA GLU A 181 -16.79 -12.71 -15.47
C GLU A 181 -15.58 -13.42 -16.08
N ALA A 182 -14.46 -12.72 -16.22
CA ALA A 182 -13.22 -13.29 -16.75
C ALA A 182 -12.69 -14.46 -15.91
N VAL A 183 -12.58 -14.27 -14.60
CA VAL A 183 -11.95 -15.28 -13.71
C VAL A 183 -12.84 -16.49 -13.47
N ARG A 184 -14.17 -16.31 -13.41
CA ARG A 184 -15.13 -17.41 -13.19
C ARG A 184 -15.28 -18.30 -14.42
N ASN A 185 -15.27 -17.70 -15.60
CA ASN A 185 -15.41 -18.44 -16.86
C ASN A 185 -14.06 -18.89 -17.43
N ASN A 186 -12.94 -18.53 -16.79
CA ASN A 186 -11.59 -18.71 -17.31
C ASN A 186 -11.48 -18.25 -18.77
N SER A 187 -11.96 -17.04 -19.05
CA SER A 187 -12.11 -16.50 -20.40
C SER A 187 -11.11 -15.37 -20.69
N PRO A 188 -10.06 -15.61 -21.49
CA PRO A 188 -9.14 -14.57 -21.94
C PRO A 188 -9.85 -13.43 -22.70
N LEU A 189 -10.92 -13.73 -23.44
CA LEU A 189 -11.72 -12.73 -24.14
C LEU A 189 -12.41 -11.77 -23.16
N SER A 190 -13.00 -12.31 -22.09
CA SER A 190 -13.61 -11.50 -21.03
C SER A 190 -12.56 -10.72 -20.22
N TYR A 191 -11.33 -11.24 -20.10
CA TYR A 191 -10.22 -10.49 -19.51
C TYR A 191 -9.81 -9.29 -20.38
N GLU A 192 -9.79 -9.45 -21.70
CA GLU A 192 -9.54 -8.35 -22.62
C GLU A 192 -10.63 -7.27 -22.52
N ASP A 193 -11.91 -7.64 -22.36
CA ASP A 193 -12.98 -6.67 -22.08
C ASP A 193 -12.78 -5.94 -20.75
N TYR A 194 -12.36 -6.65 -19.70
CA TYR A 194 -11.94 -6.05 -18.43
C TYR A 194 -10.80 -5.06 -18.63
N ARG A 195 -9.75 -5.46 -19.36
CA ARG A 195 -8.57 -4.64 -19.65
C ARG A 195 -8.95 -3.37 -20.41
N ARG A 196 -9.79 -3.47 -21.44
CA ARG A 196 -10.28 -2.30 -22.18
C ARG A 196 -11.06 -1.36 -21.28
N GLN A 197 -11.95 -1.86 -20.43
CA GLN A 197 -12.71 -1.01 -19.50
C GLN A 197 -11.83 -0.24 -18.50
N ILE A 198 -10.65 -0.76 -18.16
CA ILE A 198 -9.72 -0.10 -17.24
C ILE A 198 -8.61 0.68 -17.94
N MET A 199 -8.35 0.48 -19.23
CA MET A 199 -7.27 1.16 -19.96
C MET A 199 -7.81 2.16 -20.97
N ASP A 200 -8.87 1.82 -21.70
CA ASP A 200 -9.34 2.59 -22.85
C ASP A 200 -10.33 3.68 -22.43
N GLY A 201 -10.11 4.90 -22.92
CA GLY A 201 -11.05 6.02 -22.74
C GLY A 201 -11.13 6.59 -21.31
N ARG A 202 -10.33 6.09 -20.36
CA ARG A 202 -10.29 6.65 -19.00
C ARG A 202 -9.41 7.91 -18.91
N PRO A 203 -9.68 8.82 -17.96
CA PRO A 203 -8.79 9.92 -17.69
C PRO A 203 -7.44 9.44 -17.13
N VAL A 204 -6.40 10.25 -17.34
CA VAL A 204 -5.10 10.09 -16.67
C VAL A 204 -5.35 10.13 -15.15
N THR A 205 -4.90 9.08 -14.44
CA THR A 205 -5.17 8.88 -13.01
C THR A 205 -3.89 8.68 -12.19
N ALA A 206 -2.84 8.11 -12.79
CA ALA A 206 -1.54 7.86 -12.16
C ALA A 206 -0.39 8.36 -13.05
N ILE A 207 0.81 8.50 -12.46
CA ILE A 207 1.99 9.01 -13.18
C ILE A 207 2.32 8.14 -14.39
N ARG A 208 2.28 6.81 -14.21
CA ARG A 208 2.53 5.86 -15.29
C ARG A 208 1.64 6.07 -16.52
N ASP A 209 0.43 6.62 -16.37
CA ASP A 209 -0.49 6.83 -17.51
C ASP A 209 0.03 7.87 -18.50
N LEU A 210 0.96 8.71 -18.05
CA LEU A 210 1.66 9.69 -18.86
C LEU A 210 2.82 9.08 -19.66
N LEU A 211 3.07 7.77 -19.51
CA LEU A 211 4.14 7.04 -20.17
C LEU A 211 3.60 6.12 -21.26
N GLU A 212 4.40 5.91 -22.29
CA GLU A 212 4.21 4.91 -23.32
C GLU A 212 5.50 4.13 -23.56
N PHE A 213 5.34 2.91 -24.08
CA PHE A 213 6.47 2.07 -24.45
C PHE A 213 7.08 2.54 -25.78
N THR A 214 8.40 2.43 -25.87
CA THR A 214 9.15 2.57 -27.10
C THR A 214 10.15 1.42 -27.20
N SER A 215 10.33 0.89 -28.39
CA SER A 215 11.32 -0.15 -28.67
C SER A 215 11.89 0.06 -30.06
N ASP A 216 13.19 -0.19 -30.21
CA ASP A 216 13.92 -0.24 -31.47
C ASP A 216 14.00 -1.66 -32.05
N ARG A 217 13.49 -2.66 -31.33
CA ARG A 217 13.48 -4.07 -31.74
C ARG A 217 12.23 -4.41 -32.55
N GLN A 218 12.36 -5.43 -33.40
CA GLN A 218 11.21 -6.03 -34.07
C GLN A 218 10.43 -6.92 -33.09
N PRO A 219 9.08 -6.94 -33.18
CA PRO A 219 8.27 -7.88 -32.42
C PRO A 219 8.70 -9.33 -32.68
N ILE A 220 8.61 -10.17 -31.64
CA ILE A 220 8.93 -11.59 -31.70
C ILE A 220 7.67 -12.46 -31.53
N PRO A 221 7.69 -13.73 -31.97
CA PRO A 221 6.62 -14.67 -31.66
C PRO A 221 6.43 -14.86 -30.14
N LEU A 222 5.16 -14.91 -29.68
CA LEU A 222 4.83 -15.11 -28.27
C LEU A 222 5.46 -16.38 -27.68
N ALA A 223 5.64 -17.43 -28.50
CA ALA A 223 6.26 -18.68 -28.11
C ALA A 223 7.75 -18.55 -27.72
N GLU A 224 8.44 -17.48 -28.13
CA GLU A 224 9.81 -17.20 -27.70
C GLU A 224 9.90 -16.51 -26.34
N VAL A 225 8.77 -16.01 -25.81
CA VAL A 225 8.73 -15.34 -24.51
C VAL A 225 8.59 -16.37 -23.40
N GLU A 226 9.28 -16.13 -22.28
CA GLU A 226 9.19 -16.92 -21.04
C GLU A 226 7.74 -17.27 -20.69
N ASP A 227 7.54 -18.44 -20.08
CA ASP A 227 6.21 -18.93 -19.78
C ASP A 227 5.50 -18.12 -18.68
N ALA A 228 4.16 -18.18 -18.67
CA ALA A 228 3.37 -17.40 -17.71
C ALA A 228 3.59 -17.80 -16.24
N LEU A 229 3.95 -19.06 -15.97
CA LEU A 229 4.22 -19.51 -14.59
C LEU A 229 5.55 -18.95 -14.09
N SER A 230 6.57 -18.86 -14.94
CA SER A 230 7.84 -18.18 -14.65
C SER A 230 7.61 -16.71 -14.26
N ILE A 231 6.74 -16.00 -14.98
CA ILE A 231 6.33 -14.63 -14.63
C ILE A 231 5.56 -14.60 -13.31
N CYS A 232 4.59 -15.50 -13.12
CA CYS A 232 3.79 -15.61 -11.89
C CYS A 232 4.63 -15.84 -10.62
N SER A 233 5.82 -16.44 -10.72
CA SER A 233 6.74 -16.60 -9.58
C SER A 233 7.18 -15.26 -8.95
N ARG A 234 7.14 -14.17 -9.75
CA ARG A 234 7.42 -12.79 -9.34
C ARG A 234 6.19 -12.10 -8.74
N PHE A 235 5.02 -12.71 -8.85
CA PHE A 235 3.78 -12.16 -8.30
C PHE A 235 3.63 -12.51 -6.83
N CYS A 236 3.32 -11.48 -6.06
CA CYS A 236 3.10 -11.56 -4.63
C CYS A 236 1.72 -10.99 -4.29
N THR A 237 1.08 -11.43 -3.21
CA THR A 237 -0.03 -10.67 -2.64
C THR A 237 0.46 -9.82 -1.49
N GLY A 238 -0.10 -8.62 -1.35
CA GLY A 238 0.18 -7.79 -0.18
C GLY A 238 -0.31 -8.46 1.10
N GLY A 239 0.36 -8.19 2.23
CA GLY A 239 -0.06 -8.69 3.54
C GLY A 239 -1.41 -8.13 3.97
N MET A 240 -2.47 -8.93 3.83
CA MET A 240 -3.85 -8.58 4.19
C MET A 240 -4.29 -9.45 5.37
N SER A 241 -4.35 -8.88 6.57
CA SER A 241 -4.51 -9.69 7.78
C SER A 241 -5.79 -10.53 7.82
N LEU A 242 -5.64 -11.76 8.32
CA LEU A 242 -6.75 -12.53 8.86
C LEU A 242 -7.38 -11.75 10.02
N GLY A 243 -8.68 -11.47 9.92
CA GLY A 243 -9.37 -10.48 10.76
C GLY A 243 -9.84 -9.28 9.94
N ALA A 244 -8.98 -8.69 9.11
CA ALA A 244 -9.43 -7.73 8.10
C ALA A 244 -10.22 -8.46 7.00
N LEU A 245 -9.68 -9.57 6.51
CA LEU A 245 -10.37 -10.52 5.64
C LEU A 245 -10.98 -11.65 6.47
N SER A 246 -12.02 -12.28 5.92
CA SER A 246 -12.52 -13.57 6.38
C SER A 246 -11.47 -14.66 6.17
N ARG A 247 -11.60 -15.79 6.87
CA ARG A 247 -10.69 -16.92 6.70
C ARG A 247 -10.80 -17.53 5.31
N GLU A 248 -12.01 -17.55 4.75
CA GLU A 248 -12.32 -18.05 3.42
C GLU A 248 -11.53 -17.28 2.35
N ALA A 249 -11.65 -15.94 2.37
CA ALA A 249 -10.91 -15.07 1.47
C ALA A 249 -9.38 -15.23 1.64
N HIS A 250 -8.91 -15.14 2.88
CA HIS A 250 -7.48 -15.20 3.17
C HIS A 250 -6.84 -16.53 2.73
N GLU A 251 -7.51 -17.66 2.97
CA GLU A 251 -7.01 -18.98 2.61
C GLU A 251 -7.12 -19.25 1.11
N VAL A 252 -8.19 -18.79 0.44
CA VAL A 252 -8.33 -18.88 -1.03
C VAL A 252 -7.20 -18.15 -1.76
N ILE A 253 -6.82 -16.96 -1.28
CA ILE A 253 -5.67 -16.23 -1.83
C ILE A 253 -4.40 -17.05 -1.68
N ALA A 254 -4.15 -17.63 -0.50
CA ALA A 254 -2.94 -18.42 -0.27
C ALA A 254 -2.87 -19.63 -1.21
N LEU A 255 -3.97 -20.37 -1.31
CA LEU A 255 -4.10 -21.52 -2.21
C LEU A 255 -3.89 -21.15 -3.68
N GLY A 256 -4.55 -20.09 -4.15
CA GLY A 256 -4.45 -19.64 -5.54
C GLY A 256 -3.02 -19.24 -5.92
N MET A 257 -2.33 -18.51 -5.05
CA MET A 257 -0.94 -18.12 -5.26
C MET A 257 0.02 -19.31 -5.23
N ASN A 258 -0.17 -20.25 -4.29
CA ASN A 258 0.69 -21.42 -4.17
C ASN A 258 0.58 -22.33 -5.40
N ARG A 259 -0.60 -22.43 -6.03
CA ARG A 259 -0.81 -23.21 -7.27
C ARG A 259 -0.06 -22.66 -8.49
N ILE A 260 0.16 -21.36 -8.55
CA ILE A 260 0.84 -20.68 -9.66
C ILE A 260 2.30 -20.35 -9.37
N GLY A 261 2.86 -20.87 -8.26
CA GLY A 261 4.25 -20.63 -7.85
C GLY A 261 4.53 -19.22 -7.35
N GLY A 262 3.50 -18.38 -7.20
CA GLY A 262 3.60 -17.05 -6.62
C GLY A 262 3.61 -17.08 -5.09
N LYS A 263 3.60 -15.92 -4.45
CA LYS A 263 3.76 -15.79 -3.00
C LYS A 263 2.60 -15.04 -2.36
N SER A 264 1.83 -15.70 -1.50
CA SER A 264 0.86 -15.00 -0.64
C SER A 264 1.52 -14.49 0.64
N ASN A 265 0.91 -13.48 1.27
CA ASN A 265 1.38 -12.87 2.52
C ASN A 265 0.24 -12.81 3.55
N CYS A 266 0.51 -13.29 4.77
CA CYS A 266 -0.50 -13.42 5.84
C CYS A 266 -0.94 -12.09 6.48
N GLY A 267 -0.20 -11.01 6.25
CA GLY A 267 -0.40 -9.73 6.92
C GLY A 267 -0.22 -9.82 8.45
N GLU A 268 -0.74 -8.80 9.13
CA GLU A 268 -0.46 -8.49 10.55
C GLU A 268 -1.27 -9.32 11.57
N GLY A 269 -1.93 -10.39 11.12
CA GLY A 269 -3.00 -11.03 11.89
C GLY A 269 -2.64 -12.34 12.60
N GLY A 270 -1.42 -12.84 12.41
CA GLY A 270 -1.08 -14.23 12.68
C GLY A 270 -1.60 -15.17 11.59
N GLU A 271 -1.30 -16.46 11.73
CA GLU A 271 -1.79 -17.50 10.84
C GLU A 271 -2.11 -18.77 11.63
N ASP A 272 -3.20 -19.44 11.25
CA ASP A 272 -3.65 -20.68 11.87
C ASP A 272 -2.70 -21.84 11.54
N LYS A 273 -2.26 -22.56 12.57
CA LYS A 273 -1.32 -23.68 12.46
C LYS A 273 -1.82 -24.81 11.59
N LEU A 274 -3.15 -24.96 11.48
CA LEU A 274 -3.77 -25.94 10.58
C LEU A 274 -3.32 -25.74 9.12
N ARG A 275 -2.96 -24.51 8.74
CA ARG A 275 -2.56 -24.15 7.37
C ARG A 275 -1.14 -24.56 7.02
N PHE A 276 -0.29 -24.89 8.01
CA PHE A 276 1.15 -25.13 7.79
C PHE A 276 1.42 -26.47 7.10
N LYS A 277 0.45 -27.37 7.08
CA LYS A 277 0.56 -28.67 6.41
C LYS A 277 -0.22 -28.66 5.09
N PRO A 278 0.24 -29.42 4.08
CA PRO A 278 -0.56 -29.67 2.88
C PRO A 278 -1.91 -30.34 3.22
N ILE A 279 -2.93 -30.01 2.44
CA ILE A 279 -4.27 -30.58 2.54
C ILE A 279 -4.28 -31.92 1.81
N MET A 280 -4.58 -33.00 2.52
CA MET A 280 -4.50 -34.38 2.01
C MET A 280 -5.82 -35.16 2.11
N ASP A 281 -6.88 -34.51 2.62
CA ASP A 281 -8.19 -35.09 2.89
C ASP A 281 -9.26 -34.54 1.93
N VAL A 282 -8.88 -34.22 0.70
CA VAL A 282 -9.81 -33.68 -0.31
C VAL A 282 -10.59 -34.79 -0.99
N ASP A 283 -11.92 -34.68 -0.99
CA ASP A 283 -12.84 -35.59 -1.66
C ASP A 283 -12.94 -35.36 -3.18
N GLY A 284 -13.69 -36.22 -3.89
CA GLY A 284 -13.88 -36.11 -5.34
C GLY A 284 -14.62 -34.84 -5.81
N ASN A 285 -15.22 -34.07 -4.89
CA ASN A 285 -15.93 -32.82 -5.17
C ASN A 285 -15.08 -31.58 -4.82
N GLY A 286 -13.83 -31.77 -4.40
CA GLY A 286 -12.93 -30.67 -4.03
C GLY A 286 -13.24 -30.07 -2.66
N HIS A 287 -13.81 -30.85 -1.74
CA HIS A 287 -14.03 -30.46 -0.34
C HIS A 287 -13.06 -31.18 0.60
N SER A 288 -12.61 -30.49 1.64
CA SER A 288 -11.77 -31.06 2.71
C SER A 288 -12.52 -30.96 4.04
N PRO A 289 -12.65 -32.05 4.82
CA PRO A 289 -13.14 -31.99 6.20
C PRO A 289 -12.33 -31.06 7.09
N SER A 290 -11.02 -30.94 6.85
CA SER A 290 -10.14 -30.00 7.57
C SER A 290 -10.39 -28.53 7.19
N PHE A 291 -10.88 -28.27 5.98
CA PHE A 291 -11.19 -26.92 5.48
C PHE A 291 -12.62 -26.84 4.90
N PRO A 292 -13.67 -27.06 5.72
CA PRO A 292 -15.03 -27.28 5.24
C PRO A 292 -15.68 -26.00 4.66
N HIS A 293 -15.11 -24.83 4.95
CA HIS A 293 -15.56 -23.54 4.45
C HIS A 293 -14.96 -23.16 3.09
N LEU A 294 -14.02 -23.95 2.56
CA LEU A 294 -13.39 -23.75 1.25
C LEU A 294 -14.00 -24.66 0.18
N LYS A 295 -13.81 -24.27 -1.08
CA LYS A 295 -14.32 -24.99 -2.26
C LYS A 295 -13.25 -25.07 -3.34
N GLY A 296 -13.31 -26.10 -4.19
CA GLY A 296 -12.40 -26.27 -5.31
C GLY A 296 -10.99 -26.68 -4.88
N LEU A 297 -10.86 -27.40 -3.76
CA LEU A 297 -9.57 -27.88 -3.26
C LEU A 297 -9.07 -29.09 -4.05
N ARG A 298 -7.78 -29.39 -3.93
CA ARG A 298 -7.11 -30.57 -4.50
C ARG A 298 -6.12 -31.13 -3.48
N ASN A 299 -5.93 -32.45 -3.46
CA ASN A 299 -4.89 -33.05 -2.60
C ASN A 299 -3.51 -32.49 -2.96
N GLY A 300 -2.74 -32.11 -1.94
CA GLY A 300 -1.46 -31.42 -2.08
C GLY A 300 -1.54 -29.89 -2.09
N ASP A 301 -2.75 -29.32 -2.09
CA ASP A 301 -2.94 -27.89 -1.89
C ASP A 301 -2.34 -27.43 -0.55
N SER A 302 -1.82 -26.21 -0.49
CA SER A 302 -1.35 -25.60 0.76
C SER A 302 -2.04 -24.26 0.98
N ALA A 303 -2.69 -24.12 2.13
CA ALA A 303 -3.21 -22.85 2.60
C ALA A 303 -2.14 -22.02 3.33
N ALA A 304 -0.89 -22.49 3.47
CA ALA A 304 0.17 -21.74 4.13
C ALA A 304 0.55 -20.50 3.32
N SER A 305 0.59 -19.33 3.95
CA SER A 305 1.13 -18.14 3.27
C SER A 305 2.65 -18.25 3.16
N ALA A 306 3.20 -18.05 1.96
CA ALA A 306 4.65 -18.13 1.75
C ALA A 306 5.41 -17.04 2.52
N THR A 307 4.83 -15.84 2.59
CA THR A 307 5.36 -14.70 3.34
C THR A 307 4.63 -14.54 4.67
N LYS A 308 5.39 -14.42 5.76
CA LYS A 308 4.90 -14.16 7.11
C LYS A 308 5.30 -12.77 7.56
N GLN A 309 4.32 -11.96 7.95
CA GLN A 309 4.59 -10.57 8.33
C GLN A 309 4.96 -10.45 9.81
N VAL A 310 5.92 -9.57 10.11
CA VAL A 310 6.28 -9.14 11.46
C VAL A 310 5.98 -7.64 11.51
N ALA A 311 4.91 -7.28 12.20
CA ALA A 311 4.42 -5.90 12.33
C ALA A 311 4.43 -5.44 13.80
N SER A 312 4.23 -4.15 14.04
CA SER A 312 4.39 -3.52 15.36
C SER A 312 3.62 -4.20 16.51
N GLY A 313 2.42 -4.74 16.25
CA GLY A 313 1.63 -5.44 17.27
C GLY A 313 2.09 -6.86 17.60
N ARG A 314 2.98 -7.46 16.81
CA ARG A 314 3.46 -8.86 16.94
C ARG A 314 2.35 -9.91 17.08
N PHE A 315 1.15 -9.62 16.60
CA PHE A 315 0.02 -10.53 16.70
C PHE A 315 0.31 -11.85 15.98
N GLY A 316 0.19 -12.96 16.72
CA GLY A 316 0.42 -14.31 16.21
C GLY A 316 1.87 -14.63 15.83
N VAL A 317 2.83 -13.76 16.15
CA VAL A 317 4.25 -14.01 15.88
C VAL A 317 4.80 -14.96 16.94
N THR A 318 4.92 -16.23 16.56
CA THR A 318 5.42 -17.32 17.40
C THR A 318 6.56 -18.05 16.68
N PRO A 319 7.41 -18.84 17.39
CA PRO A 319 8.47 -19.61 16.73
C PRO A 319 7.94 -20.51 15.60
N GLU A 320 6.84 -21.23 15.83
CA GLU A 320 6.22 -22.11 14.83
C GLU A 320 5.72 -21.33 13.60
N TYR A 321 5.12 -20.16 13.82
CA TYR A 321 4.72 -19.25 12.75
C TYR A 321 5.94 -18.79 11.93
N LEU A 322 7.04 -18.45 12.59
CA LEU A 322 8.24 -17.96 11.93
C LEU A 322 8.93 -19.07 11.11
N VAL A 323 9.10 -20.26 11.66
CA VAL A 323 9.73 -21.38 10.92
C VAL A 323 8.87 -21.91 9.77
N SER A 324 7.57 -21.60 9.73
CA SER A 324 6.69 -21.94 8.61
C SER A 324 6.86 -21.03 7.38
N ALA A 325 7.61 -19.94 7.51
CA ALA A 325 7.77 -18.93 6.45
C ALA A 325 8.83 -19.32 5.42
N ARG A 326 8.57 -19.02 4.14
CA ARG A 326 9.63 -18.96 3.11
C ARG A 326 10.29 -17.57 3.07
N GLN A 327 9.56 -16.57 3.51
CA GLN A 327 10.01 -15.19 3.60
C GLN A 327 9.34 -14.48 4.77
N PHE A 328 10.08 -13.65 5.48
CA PHE A 328 9.55 -12.70 6.44
C PHE A 328 9.32 -11.34 5.81
N GLU A 329 8.31 -10.60 6.25
CA GLU A 329 8.14 -9.19 5.92
C GLU A 329 8.06 -8.34 7.18
N ILE A 330 9.11 -7.56 7.44
CA ILE A 330 9.10 -6.50 8.45
C ILE A 330 8.28 -5.34 7.89
N LYS A 331 7.09 -5.12 8.46
CA LYS A 331 6.15 -4.10 8.00
C LYS A 331 6.38 -2.77 8.71
N ILE A 332 7.26 -1.95 8.16
CA ILE A 332 7.48 -0.58 8.66
C ILE A 332 6.24 0.29 8.38
N ALA A 333 5.67 0.21 7.17
CA ALA A 333 4.51 1.03 6.80
C ALA A 333 3.63 0.40 5.71
N GLN A 334 2.48 1.01 5.44
CA GLN A 334 1.61 0.69 4.30
C GLN A 334 1.06 1.97 3.65
N GLY A 335 0.84 1.96 2.34
CA GLY A 335 0.44 3.15 1.57
C GLY A 335 -0.81 3.87 2.05
N ALA A 336 -1.83 3.12 2.51
CA ALA A 336 -3.09 3.70 2.97
C ALA A 336 -3.01 4.50 4.29
N LYS A 337 -1.92 4.33 5.06
CA LYS A 337 -1.68 4.96 6.36
C LYS A 337 -0.22 4.86 6.81
N PRO A 338 0.73 5.47 6.09
CA PRO A 338 2.09 5.57 6.58
C PRO A 338 2.12 6.38 7.89
N GLY A 339 3.05 6.02 8.77
CA GLY A 339 3.22 6.60 10.10
C GLY A 339 2.17 6.19 11.14
N GLU A 340 1.37 5.15 10.86
CA GLU A 340 0.34 4.63 11.77
C GLU A 340 0.33 3.09 11.78
N GLY A 341 -0.18 2.50 12.87
CA GLY A 341 -0.32 1.06 13.02
C GLY A 341 -1.55 0.43 12.34
N GLY A 342 -1.57 -0.90 12.34
CA GLY A 342 -2.75 -1.71 12.02
C GLY A 342 -3.97 -1.32 12.85
N GLN A 343 -5.17 -1.48 12.27
CA GLN A 343 -6.44 -1.21 12.94
C GLN A 343 -7.40 -2.34 12.62
N LEU A 344 -7.92 -3.00 13.65
CA LEU A 344 -8.98 -3.99 13.53
C LEU A 344 -10.11 -3.63 14.51
N PRO A 345 -11.28 -3.17 14.00
CA PRO A 345 -12.41 -2.83 14.84
C PRO A 345 -12.84 -3.98 15.74
N GLY A 346 -13.17 -3.69 17.01
CA GLY A 346 -13.57 -4.69 18.01
C GLY A 346 -14.64 -5.69 17.55
N PRO A 347 -15.70 -5.28 16.82
CA PRO A 347 -16.69 -6.22 16.28
C PRO A 347 -16.15 -7.26 15.29
N LYS A 348 -14.91 -7.14 14.82
CA LYS A 348 -14.21 -8.11 13.95
C LYS A 348 -13.22 -8.99 14.73
N VAL A 349 -13.12 -8.80 16.04
CA VAL A 349 -12.28 -9.60 16.93
C VAL A 349 -13.19 -10.62 17.59
N ASP A 350 -13.59 -11.64 16.83
CA ASP A 350 -14.31 -12.80 17.38
C ASP A 350 -13.34 -13.73 18.14
N ASP A 351 -13.85 -14.79 18.76
CA ASP A 351 -13.03 -15.72 19.56
C ASP A 351 -11.90 -16.37 18.74
N TYR A 352 -12.14 -16.63 17.46
CA TYR A 352 -11.14 -17.19 16.55
C TYR A 352 -10.00 -16.20 16.32
N ILE A 353 -10.33 -14.95 15.98
CA ILE A 353 -9.32 -13.89 15.78
C ILE A 353 -8.61 -13.57 17.09
N ALA A 354 -9.31 -13.51 18.21
CA ALA A 354 -8.72 -13.28 19.52
C ALA A 354 -7.73 -14.38 19.91
N GLY A 355 -8.09 -15.65 19.69
CA GLY A 355 -7.22 -16.80 19.92
C GLY A 355 -5.94 -16.76 19.10
N LEU A 356 -6.04 -16.46 17.80
CA LEU A 356 -4.88 -16.32 16.90
C LEU A 356 -3.93 -15.20 17.32
N ARG A 357 -4.48 -14.13 17.88
CA ARG A 357 -3.72 -12.91 18.21
C ARG A 357 -3.30 -12.82 19.67
N TYR A 358 -3.69 -13.80 20.50
CA TYR A 358 -3.52 -13.76 21.95
C TYR A 358 -4.12 -12.47 22.55
N SER A 359 -5.30 -12.08 22.07
CA SER A 359 -5.99 -10.86 22.47
C SER A 359 -7.35 -11.15 23.12
N VAL A 360 -8.06 -10.09 23.53
CA VAL A 360 -9.39 -10.20 24.15
C VAL A 360 -10.49 -10.11 23.08
N PRO A 361 -11.46 -11.04 23.05
CA PRO A 361 -12.61 -10.95 22.14
C PRO A 361 -13.39 -9.64 22.28
N GLY A 362 -13.85 -9.09 21.15
CA GLY A 362 -14.64 -7.86 21.08
C GLY A 362 -13.86 -6.55 21.29
N VAL A 363 -12.60 -6.61 21.72
CA VAL A 363 -11.76 -5.43 21.98
C VAL A 363 -11.09 -4.96 20.69
N GLU A 364 -11.16 -3.66 20.41
CA GLU A 364 -10.51 -3.07 19.24
C GLU A 364 -8.98 -3.17 19.33
N LEU A 365 -8.34 -3.63 18.25
CA LEU A 365 -6.89 -3.76 18.16
C LEU A 365 -6.34 -2.62 17.32
N ILE A 366 -5.77 -1.61 18.00
CA ILE A 366 -4.99 -0.55 17.38
C ILE A 366 -3.52 -0.85 17.68
N SER A 367 -2.77 -1.26 16.66
CA SER A 367 -1.34 -1.54 16.86
C SER A 367 -0.58 -0.24 17.13
N PRO A 368 0.52 -0.30 17.92
CA PRO A 368 1.44 0.83 18.04
C PRO A 368 1.88 1.32 16.65
N PRO A 369 2.04 2.64 16.42
CA PRO A 369 2.59 3.13 15.17
C PRO A 369 4.02 2.63 14.90
N PRO A 370 4.98 2.70 15.84
CA PRO A 370 6.32 2.16 15.63
C PRO A 370 6.40 0.69 16.02
N HIS A 371 7.39 0.01 15.48
CA HIS A 371 7.94 -1.18 16.11
C HIS A 371 8.70 -0.76 17.37
N HIS A 372 8.42 -1.38 18.52
CA HIS A 372 9.07 -1.01 19.78
C HIS A 372 10.51 -1.54 19.92
N ASP A 373 10.94 -2.35 18.96
CA ASP A 373 12.28 -2.88 18.77
C ASP A 373 12.95 -2.32 17.50
N ILE A 374 12.42 -1.22 16.93
CA ILE A 374 13.04 -0.51 15.79
C ILE A 374 12.89 0.99 16.00
N TYR A 375 13.90 1.63 16.57
CA TYR A 375 13.97 3.10 16.73
C TYR A 375 15.05 3.74 15.87
N SER A 376 15.97 2.95 15.33
CA SER A 376 16.99 3.37 14.38
C SER A 376 17.28 2.28 13.34
N ILE A 377 18.24 2.55 12.44
CA ILE A 377 18.58 1.61 11.37
C ILE A 377 19.33 0.38 11.89
N GLU A 378 20.12 0.55 12.94
CA GLU A 378 20.81 -0.55 13.64
C GLU A 378 19.83 -1.47 14.38
N ASP A 379 18.73 -0.93 14.92
CA ASP A 379 17.67 -1.76 15.51
C ASP A 379 16.96 -2.59 14.44
N LEU A 380 16.72 -2.00 13.25
CA LEU A 380 16.19 -2.75 12.10
C LEU A 380 17.16 -3.89 11.71
N ALA A 381 18.46 -3.61 11.69
CA ALA A 381 19.47 -4.63 11.41
C ALA A 381 19.44 -5.75 12.45
N GLN A 382 19.23 -5.44 13.73
CA GLN A 382 19.08 -6.44 14.78
C GLN A 382 17.84 -7.32 14.55
N LEU A 383 16.69 -6.75 14.20
CA LEU A 383 15.50 -7.56 13.90
C LEU A 383 15.70 -8.43 12.65
N ILE A 384 16.37 -7.92 11.61
CA ILE A 384 16.72 -8.72 10.43
C ILE A 384 17.62 -9.88 10.83
N TYR A 385 18.60 -9.62 11.70
CA TYR A 385 19.47 -10.66 12.25
C TYR A 385 18.68 -11.73 12.99
N ASP A 386 17.80 -11.35 13.92
CA ASP A 386 16.99 -12.28 14.72
C ASP A 386 16.11 -13.19 13.84
N LEU A 387 15.52 -12.62 12.78
CA LEU A 387 14.71 -13.36 11.82
C LEU A 387 15.54 -14.35 11.00
N HIS A 388 16.76 -13.98 10.61
CA HIS A 388 17.67 -14.92 9.98
C HIS A 388 18.18 -16.01 10.93
N GLN A 389 18.30 -15.73 12.23
CA GLN A 389 18.70 -16.74 13.21
C GLN A 389 17.63 -17.82 13.38
N ILE A 390 16.35 -17.45 13.47
CA ILE A 390 15.27 -18.43 13.69
C ILE A 390 14.94 -19.25 12.44
N ALA A 391 15.05 -18.67 11.23
CA ALA A 391 14.87 -19.39 9.97
C ALA A 391 15.97 -19.01 8.95
N PRO A 392 17.11 -19.71 8.99
CA PRO A 392 18.27 -19.41 8.14
C PRO A 392 18.04 -19.56 6.64
N GLU A 393 16.97 -20.21 6.19
CA GLU A 393 16.64 -20.33 4.77
C GLU A 393 15.62 -19.27 4.31
N ALA A 394 14.92 -18.62 5.24
CA ALA A 394 13.96 -17.58 4.90
C ALA A 394 14.67 -16.28 4.49
N LYS A 395 14.09 -15.61 3.49
CA LYS A 395 14.44 -14.24 3.12
C LYS A 395 13.77 -13.24 4.05
N VAL A 396 14.37 -12.07 4.26
CA VAL A 396 13.76 -10.96 5.03
C VAL A 396 13.48 -9.80 4.09
N SER A 397 12.22 -9.39 4.01
CA SER A 397 11.80 -8.20 3.29
C SER A 397 11.42 -7.06 4.23
N VAL A 398 11.73 -5.83 3.83
CA VAL A 398 11.31 -4.62 4.56
C VAL A 398 10.31 -3.86 3.71
N LYS A 399 9.09 -3.69 4.22
CA LYS A 399 8.02 -2.98 3.53
C LYS A 399 7.99 -1.50 3.91
N LEU A 400 8.37 -0.66 2.94
CA LEU A 400 8.40 0.79 3.02
C LEU A 400 7.26 1.39 2.18
N VAL A 401 6.99 2.67 2.37
CA VAL A 401 6.01 3.44 1.59
C VAL A 401 6.73 4.54 0.85
N ALA A 402 6.44 4.70 -0.44
CA ALA A 402 7.03 5.73 -1.27
C ALA A 402 6.81 7.12 -0.66
N SER A 403 7.88 7.88 -0.53
CA SER A 403 7.93 9.29 -0.13
C SER A 403 9.32 9.82 -0.46
N ALA A 404 9.46 11.13 -0.66
CA ALA A 404 10.77 11.74 -0.83
C ALA A 404 11.74 11.33 0.30
N GLY A 405 12.94 10.88 -0.07
CA GLY A 405 13.98 10.42 0.87
C GLY A 405 14.00 8.90 1.09
N ILE A 406 13.05 8.15 0.52
CA ILE A 406 13.01 6.68 0.61
C ILE A 406 14.28 6.02 0.06
N GLY A 407 14.94 6.59 -0.95
CA GLY A 407 16.16 6.02 -1.53
C GLY A 407 17.30 5.94 -0.51
N THR A 408 17.44 6.96 0.34
CA THR A 408 18.43 6.97 1.43
C THR A 408 18.13 5.88 2.46
N ILE A 409 16.85 5.73 2.83
CA ILE A 409 16.41 4.67 3.76
C ILE A 409 16.68 3.30 3.15
N ALA A 410 16.38 3.10 1.87
CA ALA A 410 16.61 1.84 1.17
C ALA A 410 18.10 1.43 1.15
N ALA A 411 19.02 2.39 1.01
CA ALA A 411 20.45 2.12 1.14
C ALA A 411 20.83 1.63 2.56
N GLY A 412 20.24 2.22 3.60
CA GLY A 412 20.38 1.73 4.98
C GLY A 412 19.84 0.32 5.14
N VAL A 413 18.63 0.05 4.62
CA VAL A 413 17.99 -1.27 4.67
C VAL A 413 18.82 -2.34 3.96
N ALA A 414 19.41 -2.03 2.80
CA ALA A 414 20.31 -2.94 2.09
C ALA A 414 21.59 -3.23 2.90
N LYS A 415 22.15 -2.22 3.59
CA LYS A 415 23.30 -2.39 4.51
C LYS A 415 22.94 -3.18 5.76
N ALA A 416 21.68 -3.12 6.20
CA ALA A 416 21.13 -3.90 7.30
C ALA A 416 20.84 -5.37 6.93
N ASN A 417 21.26 -5.81 5.74
CA ASN A 417 21.19 -7.20 5.27
C ASN A 417 19.78 -7.71 4.96
N ALA A 418 18.85 -6.82 4.58
CA ALA A 418 17.58 -7.26 4.00
C ALA A 418 17.78 -7.88 2.61
N ASP A 419 17.03 -8.92 2.27
CA ASP A 419 17.07 -9.56 0.94
C ASP A 419 16.16 -8.85 -0.07
N VAL A 420 15.06 -8.26 0.41
CA VAL A 420 14.02 -7.65 -0.43
C VAL A 420 13.59 -6.31 0.17
N ILE A 421 13.47 -5.29 -0.67
CA ILE A 421 12.88 -4.01 -0.28
C ILE A 421 11.56 -3.88 -1.02
N GLN A 422 10.45 -3.83 -0.28
CA GLN A 422 9.15 -3.56 -0.85
C GLN A 422 8.83 -2.06 -0.78
N ILE A 423 8.48 -1.48 -1.93
CA ILE A 423 8.09 -0.08 -2.09
C ILE A 423 6.59 -0.03 -2.38
N SER A 424 5.82 0.46 -1.41
CA SER A 424 4.38 0.59 -1.52
C SER A 424 3.94 2.00 -1.93
N GLY A 425 3.11 2.11 -2.96
CA GLY A 425 2.47 3.37 -3.36
C GLY A 425 1.36 3.82 -2.40
N HIS A 426 1.07 5.12 -2.40
CA HIS A 426 -0.02 5.73 -1.61
C HIS A 426 -1.41 5.14 -1.91
N ASP A 427 -1.58 4.53 -3.09
CA ASP A 427 -2.81 3.94 -3.61
C ASP A 427 -3.06 2.49 -3.14
N GLY A 428 -2.25 2.00 -2.18
CA GLY A 428 -2.47 0.73 -1.51
C GLY A 428 -3.81 0.64 -0.76
N GLY A 429 -4.42 -0.55 -0.75
CA GLY A 429 -5.70 -0.79 -0.07
C GLY A 429 -5.59 -0.88 1.47
N THR A 430 -6.74 -0.85 2.15
CA THR A 430 -6.83 -1.09 3.60
C THR A 430 -8.22 -1.55 4.03
N GLY A 431 -8.27 -2.40 5.07
CA GLY A 431 -9.52 -2.80 5.72
C GLY A 431 -10.10 -1.71 6.64
N ALA A 432 -9.23 -0.91 7.27
CA ALA A 432 -9.60 0.19 8.16
C ALA A 432 -8.45 1.22 8.27
N SER A 433 -8.77 2.49 8.02
CA SER A 433 -7.83 3.61 8.12
C SER A 433 -8.58 4.94 8.23
N PRO A 434 -8.02 5.97 8.89
CA PRO A 434 -8.53 7.32 8.80
C PRO A 434 -8.56 7.80 7.33
N LEU A 435 -9.66 8.44 6.93
CA LEU A 435 -9.80 9.00 5.58
C LEU A 435 -8.70 10.01 5.25
N SER A 436 -8.25 10.80 6.24
CA SER A 436 -7.15 11.75 6.06
C SER A 436 -5.86 11.07 5.61
N SER A 437 -5.59 9.86 6.07
CA SER A 437 -4.36 9.14 5.75
C SER A 437 -4.44 8.50 4.36
N ILE A 438 -5.60 7.94 4.00
CA ILE A 438 -5.85 7.42 2.65
C ILE A 438 -5.67 8.51 1.59
N MET A 439 -6.10 9.75 1.88
CA MET A 439 -6.09 10.83 0.89
C MET A 439 -4.82 11.69 0.89
N HIS A 440 -4.04 11.71 1.97
CA HIS A 440 -3.01 12.74 2.19
C HIS A 440 -1.68 12.23 2.75
N ALA A 441 -1.44 10.91 2.76
CA ALA A 441 -0.19 10.35 3.29
C ALA A 441 0.37 9.28 2.35
N GLY A 442 1.68 9.38 2.07
CA GLY A 442 2.36 8.55 1.09
C GLY A 442 2.46 9.23 -0.29
N GLY A 443 3.40 8.77 -1.09
CA GLY A 443 3.65 9.20 -2.46
C GLY A 443 3.43 8.07 -3.48
N PRO A 444 3.47 8.39 -4.78
CA PRO A 444 3.35 7.41 -5.85
C PRO A 444 4.57 6.49 -5.89
N TRP A 445 4.32 5.19 -6.11
CA TRP A 445 5.39 4.21 -6.17
C TRP A 445 6.32 4.47 -7.35
N GLU A 446 5.85 5.10 -8.43
CA GLU A 446 6.67 5.47 -9.59
C GLU A 446 7.86 6.35 -9.15
N GLN A 447 7.60 7.35 -8.30
CA GLN A 447 8.65 8.22 -7.77
C GLN A 447 9.53 7.49 -6.76
N GLY A 448 8.92 6.75 -5.84
CA GLY A 448 9.67 6.03 -4.80
C GLY A 448 10.59 4.95 -5.37
N LEU A 449 10.12 4.18 -6.35
CA LEU A 449 10.89 3.16 -7.05
C LEU A 449 12.08 3.78 -7.77
N THR A 450 11.84 4.87 -8.49
CA THR A 450 12.88 5.59 -9.22
C THR A 450 13.99 6.06 -8.27
N GLU A 451 13.62 6.69 -7.16
CA GLU A 451 14.58 7.18 -6.16
C GLU A 451 15.39 6.02 -5.53
N VAL A 452 14.74 4.91 -5.20
CA VAL A 452 15.43 3.72 -4.65
C VAL A 452 16.37 3.10 -5.69
N GLN A 453 15.93 2.96 -6.94
CA GLN A 453 16.72 2.42 -8.03
C GLN A 453 18.00 3.24 -8.25
N GLU A 454 17.87 4.57 -8.32
CA GLU A 454 18.98 5.50 -8.48
C GLU A 454 19.98 5.42 -7.31
N ILE A 455 19.48 5.56 -6.07
CA ILE A 455 20.35 5.64 -4.89
C ILE A 455 21.06 4.31 -4.62
N LEU A 456 20.37 3.17 -4.74
CA LEU A 456 21.01 1.87 -4.58
C LEU A 456 22.08 1.61 -5.66
N SER A 457 21.83 2.04 -6.89
CA SER A 457 22.78 1.87 -7.99
C SER A 457 24.02 2.75 -7.79
N ALA A 458 23.81 4.02 -7.44
CA ALA A 458 24.89 4.97 -7.17
C ALA A 458 25.80 4.54 -6.00
N ASN A 459 25.28 3.74 -5.07
CA ASN A 459 26.02 3.22 -3.92
C ASN A 459 26.55 1.79 -4.08
N GLY A 460 26.36 1.15 -5.24
CA GLY A 460 26.78 -0.25 -5.44
C GLY A 460 26.07 -1.24 -4.50
N LEU A 461 24.80 -0.98 -4.18
CA LEU A 461 23.96 -1.79 -3.30
C LEU A 461 22.80 -2.47 -4.04
N ARG A 462 22.53 -2.08 -5.30
CA ARG A 462 21.35 -2.53 -6.04
C ARG A 462 21.32 -4.04 -6.29
N ASP A 463 22.48 -4.65 -6.47
CA ASP A 463 22.66 -6.09 -6.68
C ASP A 463 22.34 -6.92 -5.42
N ARG A 464 22.45 -6.33 -4.24
CA ARG A 464 22.23 -7.01 -2.95
C ARG A 464 20.78 -7.33 -2.64
N VAL A 465 19.85 -6.57 -3.21
CA VAL A 465 18.43 -6.64 -2.88
C VAL A 465 17.56 -6.90 -4.11
N THR A 466 16.41 -7.51 -3.87
CA THR A 466 15.29 -7.55 -4.82
C THR A 466 14.33 -6.40 -4.51
N LEU A 467 13.90 -5.67 -5.54
CA LEU A 467 12.90 -4.61 -5.39
C LEU A 467 11.50 -5.15 -5.69
N ARG A 468 10.62 -5.12 -4.70
CA ARG A 468 9.21 -5.49 -4.82
C ARG A 468 8.34 -4.24 -4.82
N ILE A 469 7.33 -4.16 -5.68
CA ILE A 469 6.48 -2.98 -5.78
C ILE A 469 5.01 -3.37 -5.64
N ASP A 470 4.25 -2.61 -4.85
CA ASP A 470 2.79 -2.67 -4.86
C ASP A 470 2.18 -1.26 -4.86
N GLY A 471 0.89 -1.18 -5.19
CA GLY A 471 0.18 0.09 -5.29
C GLY A 471 -0.66 0.16 -6.56
N GLY A 472 -1.94 -0.20 -6.45
CA GLY A 472 -2.89 -0.03 -7.55
C GLY A 472 -2.71 -0.94 -8.77
N PHE A 473 -1.83 -1.96 -8.73
CA PHE A 473 -1.58 -2.87 -9.86
C PHE A 473 -2.82 -3.67 -10.26
N LYS A 474 -3.06 -3.78 -11.56
CA LYS A 474 -4.26 -4.39 -12.16
C LYS A 474 -3.98 -5.19 -13.44
N THR A 475 -2.98 -4.78 -14.20
CA THR A 475 -2.74 -5.23 -15.57
C THR A 475 -1.30 -5.66 -15.77
N GLY A 476 -1.05 -6.42 -16.85
CA GLY A 476 0.32 -6.69 -17.31
C GLY A 476 1.06 -5.40 -17.69
N TRP A 477 0.35 -4.36 -18.14
CA TRP A 477 0.97 -3.05 -18.39
C TRP A 477 1.57 -2.42 -17.13
N ASP A 478 0.86 -2.47 -15.99
CA ASP A 478 1.40 -1.97 -14.71
C ASP A 478 2.72 -2.70 -14.35
N ILE A 479 2.77 -4.01 -14.60
CA ILE A 479 3.94 -4.85 -14.34
C ILE A 479 5.12 -4.44 -15.21
N VAL A 480 4.91 -4.30 -16.53
CA VAL A 480 5.99 -3.98 -17.46
C VAL A 480 6.54 -2.58 -17.20
N VAL A 481 5.69 -1.60 -16.89
CA VAL A 481 6.16 -0.26 -16.48
C VAL A 481 7.00 -0.35 -15.21
N ALA A 482 6.51 -1.03 -14.17
CA ALA A 482 7.27 -1.19 -12.93
C ALA A 482 8.59 -1.95 -13.13
N ALA A 483 8.61 -2.96 -14.01
CA ALA A 483 9.82 -3.69 -14.38
C ALA A 483 10.84 -2.74 -15.04
N MET A 484 10.43 -2.00 -16.07
CA MET A 484 11.30 -1.03 -16.74
C MET A 484 11.88 0.02 -15.78
N MET A 485 11.11 0.40 -14.76
CA MET A 485 11.55 1.31 -13.69
C MET A 485 12.46 0.67 -12.63
N GLY A 486 12.70 -0.64 -12.68
CA GLY A 486 13.66 -1.36 -11.84
C GLY A 486 13.05 -2.38 -10.86
N GLY A 487 11.74 -2.61 -10.92
CA GLY A 487 11.05 -3.61 -10.11
C GLY A 487 11.29 -5.04 -10.57
N GLU A 488 11.42 -5.96 -9.62
CA GLU A 488 11.69 -7.38 -9.87
C GLU A 488 10.52 -8.29 -9.44
N GLU A 489 9.75 -7.87 -8.43
CA GLU A 489 8.57 -8.56 -7.92
C GLU A 489 7.38 -7.60 -7.78
N PHE A 490 6.17 -8.13 -7.92
CA PHE A 490 4.97 -7.31 -8.09
C PHE A 490 3.85 -7.74 -7.17
N GLY A 491 3.41 -6.83 -6.32
CA GLY A 491 2.45 -7.06 -5.25
C GLY A 491 1.03 -6.65 -5.63
N PHE A 492 0.08 -7.53 -5.35
CA PHE A 492 -1.35 -7.32 -5.61
C PHE A 492 -2.16 -7.42 -4.31
N GLY A 493 -3.05 -6.46 -4.08
CA GLY A 493 -3.93 -6.45 -2.90
C GLY A 493 -5.40 -6.44 -3.31
N SER A 494 -5.94 -5.23 -3.46
CA SER A 494 -7.37 -5.03 -3.74
C SER A 494 -7.87 -5.77 -4.99
N ILE A 495 -7.06 -5.90 -6.04
CA ILE A 495 -7.50 -6.57 -7.26
C ILE A 495 -7.67 -8.08 -7.08
N VAL A 496 -6.85 -8.70 -6.22
CA VAL A 496 -7.00 -10.12 -5.86
C VAL A 496 -8.26 -10.34 -5.04
N MET A 497 -8.55 -9.42 -4.10
CA MET A 497 -9.82 -9.44 -3.37
C MET A 497 -11.03 -9.29 -4.31
N ILE A 498 -10.89 -8.53 -5.41
CA ILE A 498 -11.92 -8.44 -6.44
C ILE A 498 -12.00 -9.75 -7.20
N ALA A 499 -10.90 -10.35 -7.64
CA ALA A 499 -10.92 -11.64 -8.32
C ALA A 499 -11.67 -12.73 -7.53
N GLU A 500 -11.56 -12.75 -6.20
CA GLU A 500 -12.30 -13.70 -5.35
C GLU A 500 -13.74 -13.29 -4.98
N GLY A 501 -14.20 -12.08 -5.32
CA GLY A 501 -15.61 -11.69 -5.14
C GLY A 501 -15.90 -10.29 -4.62
N CYS A 502 -14.90 -9.46 -4.29
CA CYS A 502 -15.14 -8.11 -3.78
C CYS A 502 -15.83 -7.22 -4.81
N ILE A 503 -16.92 -6.57 -4.40
CA ILE A 503 -17.71 -5.64 -5.24
C ILE A 503 -17.42 -4.16 -4.94
N MET A 504 -16.30 -3.86 -4.27
CA MET A 504 -15.90 -2.48 -3.91
C MET A 504 -16.95 -1.67 -3.13
N ALA A 505 -17.69 -2.32 -2.23
CA ALA A 505 -18.68 -1.65 -1.36
C ALA A 505 -18.07 -0.63 -0.37
N ARG A 506 -16.77 -0.74 -0.09
CA ARG A 506 -15.99 0.10 0.86
C ARG A 506 -16.57 0.14 2.28
N VAL A 507 -17.07 -1.02 2.75
CA VAL A 507 -17.62 -1.20 4.11
C VAL A 507 -16.81 -2.18 4.97
N CYS A 508 -15.54 -2.40 4.61
CA CYS A 508 -14.65 -3.40 5.19
C CYS A 508 -14.47 -3.24 6.73
N HIS A 509 -14.41 -2.00 7.19
CA HIS A 509 -14.28 -1.64 8.61
C HIS A 509 -15.57 -1.85 9.40
N MET A 510 -16.74 -1.96 8.75
CA MET A 510 -18.03 -2.08 9.44
C MET A 510 -18.43 -3.51 9.78
N ASN A 511 -17.61 -4.51 9.44
CA ASN A 511 -17.95 -5.93 9.58
C ASN A 511 -19.25 -6.33 8.83
N ARG A 512 -19.60 -5.60 7.75
CA ARG A 512 -20.85 -5.78 6.99
C ARG A 512 -20.58 -6.04 5.51
N CYS A 513 -19.50 -6.76 5.19
CA CYS A 513 -19.18 -7.10 3.81
C CYS A 513 -20.34 -7.93 3.20
N PRO A 514 -20.95 -7.49 2.09
CA PRO A 514 -22.13 -8.16 1.53
C PRO A 514 -21.82 -9.52 0.89
N VAL A 515 -20.54 -9.77 0.58
CA VAL A 515 -20.05 -10.91 -0.21
C VAL A 515 -19.08 -11.80 0.58
N GLY A 516 -19.02 -11.66 1.91
CA GLY A 516 -18.23 -12.56 2.75
C GLY A 516 -16.71 -12.37 2.72
N VAL A 517 -16.17 -11.38 2.01
CA VAL A 517 -14.72 -11.13 1.88
C VAL A 517 -14.12 -10.47 3.13
N ALA A 518 -14.63 -9.29 3.54
CA ALA A 518 -14.02 -8.48 4.60
C ALA A 518 -14.90 -8.42 5.87
N THR A 519 -15.22 -9.58 6.43
CA THR A 519 -16.17 -9.73 7.55
C THR A 519 -15.85 -10.97 8.38
N GLN A 520 -16.07 -10.90 9.69
CA GLN A 520 -16.05 -12.06 10.59
C GLN A 520 -17.45 -12.59 10.91
N GLN A 521 -18.52 -11.91 10.49
CA GLN A 521 -19.88 -12.43 10.68
C GLN A 521 -20.10 -13.71 9.87
N GLU A 522 -20.30 -14.84 10.55
CA GLU A 522 -20.46 -16.15 9.92
C GLU A 522 -21.56 -16.17 8.85
N ARG A 523 -22.74 -15.58 9.13
CA ARG A 523 -23.85 -15.45 8.18
C ARG A 523 -23.47 -14.73 6.87
N LEU A 524 -22.47 -13.84 6.93
CA LEU A 524 -21.96 -13.11 5.76
C LEU A 524 -20.81 -13.88 5.10
N ARG A 525 -19.95 -14.56 5.88
CA ARG A 525 -18.89 -15.43 5.35
C ARG A 525 -19.46 -16.57 4.50
N LYS A 526 -20.62 -17.12 4.86
CA LYS A 526 -21.36 -18.12 4.05
C LYS A 526 -21.72 -17.65 2.63
N LYS A 527 -21.64 -16.34 2.35
CA LYS A 527 -21.89 -15.76 1.02
C LYS A 527 -20.62 -15.65 0.16
N PHE A 528 -19.46 -16.04 0.69
CA PHE A 528 -18.18 -15.93 -0.01
C PHE A 528 -18.19 -16.81 -1.27
N PRO A 529 -17.95 -16.22 -2.47
CA PRO A 529 -18.04 -16.95 -3.73
C PRO A 529 -16.68 -17.41 -4.28
N GLY A 530 -15.58 -17.00 -3.66
CA GLY A 530 -14.24 -17.20 -4.18
C GLY A 530 -13.77 -18.65 -4.14
N THR A 531 -12.93 -19.02 -5.10
CA THR A 531 -12.20 -20.29 -5.17
C THR A 531 -10.73 -19.99 -5.50
N PRO A 532 -9.79 -20.89 -5.17
CA PRO A 532 -8.39 -20.72 -5.52
C PRO A 532 -8.17 -20.54 -7.03
N GLU A 533 -8.99 -21.18 -7.87
CA GLU A 533 -8.98 -21.02 -9.33
C GLU A 533 -9.21 -19.57 -9.77
N HIS A 534 -10.12 -18.81 -9.15
CA HIS A 534 -10.37 -17.43 -9.58
C HIS A 534 -9.12 -16.55 -9.41
N VAL A 535 -8.39 -16.74 -8.31
CA VAL A 535 -7.13 -16.02 -8.05
C VAL A 535 -6.04 -16.46 -9.03
N ALA A 536 -5.89 -17.77 -9.24
CA ALA A 536 -4.91 -18.33 -10.18
C ALA A 536 -5.17 -17.85 -11.63
N ASN A 537 -6.41 -17.89 -12.10
CA ASN A 537 -6.81 -17.44 -13.43
C ASN A 537 -6.47 -15.96 -13.64
N PHE A 538 -6.78 -15.09 -12.68
CA PHE A 538 -6.43 -13.67 -12.77
C PHE A 538 -4.92 -13.47 -12.93
N MET A 539 -4.11 -14.13 -12.10
CA MET A 539 -2.65 -14.01 -12.17
C MET A 539 -2.11 -14.50 -13.51
N LEU A 540 -2.64 -15.61 -14.02
CA LEU A 540 -2.27 -16.14 -15.33
C LEU A 540 -2.63 -15.18 -16.48
N PHE A 541 -3.80 -14.55 -16.43
CA PHE A 541 -4.18 -13.54 -17.43
C PHE A 541 -3.24 -12.33 -17.42
N VAL A 542 -2.90 -11.83 -16.23
CA VAL A 542 -1.91 -10.73 -16.09
C VAL A 542 -0.56 -11.16 -16.65
N ALA A 543 -0.10 -12.38 -16.36
CA ALA A 543 1.16 -12.90 -16.88
C ALA A 543 1.14 -13.04 -18.41
N GLU A 544 0.05 -13.53 -19.01
CA GLU A 544 -0.09 -13.60 -20.47
C GLU A 544 -0.14 -12.21 -21.14
N GLU A 545 -0.74 -11.21 -20.46
CA GLU A 545 -0.65 -9.81 -20.92
C GLU A 545 0.80 -9.32 -20.90
N VAL A 546 1.57 -9.61 -19.84
CA VAL A 546 3.01 -9.31 -19.79
C VAL A 546 3.74 -9.94 -20.97
N ARG A 547 3.50 -11.23 -21.24
CA ARG A 547 4.14 -11.94 -22.37
C ARG A 547 3.83 -11.29 -23.70
N THR A 548 2.57 -10.89 -23.90
CA THR A 548 2.11 -10.21 -25.12
C THR A 548 2.81 -8.86 -25.30
N ILE A 549 2.97 -8.09 -24.22
CA ILE A 549 3.69 -6.81 -24.26
C ILE A 549 5.18 -7.03 -24.58
N LEU A 550 5.83 -7.99 -23.92
CA LEU A 550 7.23 -8.31 -24.17
C LEU A 550 7.47 -8.76 -25.62
N ALA A 551 6.60 -9.64 -26.13
CA ALA A 551 6.63 -10.09 -27.52
C ALA A 551 6.51 -8.91 -28.50
N ALA A 552 5.55 -8.01 -28.27
CA ALA A 552 5.34 -6.82 -29.08
C ALA A 552 6.54 -5.86 -29.06
N LEU A 553 7.27 -5.80 -27.94
CA LEU A 553 8.46 -4.98 -27.80
C LEU A 553 9.75 -5.67 -28.25
N GLY A 554 9.71 -6.97 -28.59
CA GLY A 554 10.87 -7.74 -29.07
C GLY A 554 11.80 -8.27 -27.97
N PHE A 555 11.25 -8.61 -26.80
CA PHE A 555 11.99 -9.14 -25.65
C PHE A 555 11.46 -10.51 -25.22
N ARG A 556 12.35 -11.43 -24.81
CA ARG A 556 11.97 -12.81 -24.45
C ARG A 556 11.67 -13.00 -22.98
N SER A 557 12.01 -12.03 -22.12
CA SER A 557 11.78 -12.13 -20.68
C SER A 557 11.68 -10.77 -20.00
N LEU A 558 11.07 -10.75 -18.81
CA LEU A 558 11.07 -9.60 -17.90
C LEU A 558 12.49 -9.19 -17.53
N ASP A 559 13.41 -10.15 -17.34
CA ASP A 559 14.79 -9.85 -16.95
C ASP A 559 15.54 -9.01 -18.00
N GLU A 560 15.16 -9.09 -19.28
CA GLU A 560 15.74 -8.22 -20.32
C GLU A 560 15.28 -6.76 -20.24
N VAL A 561 14.11 -6.50 -19.63
CA VAL A 561 13.52 -5.16 -19.55
C VAL A 561 13.62 -4.54 -18.16
N ILE A 562 13.99 -5.29 -17.12
CA ILE A 562 14.13 -4.74 -15.76
C ILE A 562 15.17 -3.62 -15.74
N GLY A 563 14.75 -2.42 -15.33
CA GLY A 563 15.60 -1.22 -15.28
C GLY A 563 15.87 -0.55 -16.64
N ARG A 564 15.26 -1.02 -17.74
CA ARG A 564 15.36 -0.43 -19.08
C ARG A 564 14.42 0.78 -19.24
N ASN A 565 14.74 1.83 -18.48
CA ASN A 565 14.04 3.11 -18.52
C ASN A 565 14.02 3.76 -19.91
N ASP A 566 14.98 3.44 -20.77
CA ASP A 566 15.05 3.90 -22.16
C ASP A 566 13.89 3.39 -23.03
N LEU A 567 13.18 2.35 -22.57
CA LEU A 567 11.97 1.83 -23.23
C LEU A 567 10.69 2.59 -22.82
N LEU A 568 10.80 3.59 -21.95
CA LEU A 568 9.70 4.45 -21.53
C LEU A 568 9.92 5.87 -22.06
N ARG A 569 8.86 6.45 -22.63
CA ARG A 569 8.85 7.88 -22.99
C ARG A 569 7.55 8.56 -22.58
N PRO A 570 7.55 9.88 -22.36
CA PRO A 570 6.33 10.63 -22.15
C PRO A 570 5.39 10.51 -23.36
N ARG A 571 4.08 10.36 -23.12
CA ARG A 571 3.06 10.44 -24.16
C ARG A 571 2.99 11.85 -24.73
N GLY A 572 3.04 11.98 -26.06
CA GLY A 572 3.12 13.28 -26.73
C GLY A 572 1.86 14.16 -26.68
N ASN A 573 0.72 13.65 -26.22
CA ASN A 573 -0.56 14.37 -26.26
C ASN A 573 -1.41 14.17 -24.99
N THR A 574 -0.94 14.67 -23.85
CA THR A 574 -1.73 14.70 -22.62
C THR A 574 -2.14 16.12 -22.28
N ALA A 575 -3.44 16.37 -22.09
CA ALA A 575 -3.97 17.66 -21.62
C ALA A 575 -3.55 18.01 -20.16
N VAL A 576 -2.74 17.15 -19.53
CA VAL A 576 -2.27 17.27 -18.16
C VAL A 576 -1.02 18.15 -18.14
N ARG A 577 -1.08 19.25 -17.39
CA ARG A 577 0.06 20.15 -17.14
C ARG A 577 0.93 19.59 -16.03
N THR A 578 1.73 18.59 -16.35
CA THR A 578 2.81 18.10 -15.49
C THR A 578 4.08 17.94 -16.32
N ASN A 579 5.22 18.32 -15.73
CA ASN A 579 6.50 17.89 -16.28
C ASN A 579 6.62 16.41 -15.93
N VAL A 580 6.28 15.51 -16.86
CA VAL A 580 6.52 14.08 -16.70
C VAL A 580 8.02 13.94 -16.35
N PRO A 581 8.37 13.38 -15.18
CA PRO A 581 9.77 13.14 -14.87
C PRO A 581 10.35 12.32 -16.00
N GLN A 582 11.42 12.79 -16.62
CA GLN A 582 12.18 11.94 -17.52
C GLN A 582 12.64 10.75 -16.68
N PRO A 583 12.45 9.50 -17.14
CA PRO A 583 13.07 8.36 -16.50
C PRO A 583 14.57 8.67 -16.33
N PRO A 584 15.20 8.33 -15.19
CA PRO A 584 16.64 8.51 -15.05
C PRO A 584 17.33 7.91 -16.25
N ALA A 585 18.27 8.67 -16.84
CA ALA A 585 19.10 8.17 -17.93
C ALA A 585 19.71 6.84 -17.47
N ALA A 586 19.54 5.79 -18.27
CA ALA A 586 20.11 4.49 -17.97
C ALA A 586 21.61 4.70 -17.67
N THR A 587 22.02 4.48 -16.42
CA THR A 587 23.43 4.48 -16.09
C THR A 587 24.07 3.37 -16.91
N GLN A 588 24.97 3.72 -17.82
CA GLN A 588 25.78 2.79 -18.63
C GLN A 588 26.79 2.00 -17.77
N ALA A 589 26.41 1.57 -16.58
CA ALA A 589 27.28 0.86 -15.65
C ALA A 589 27.33 -0.65 -15.92
N ARG A 590 26.72 -1.15 -17.01
CA ARG A 590 26.94 -2.52 -17.49
C ARG A 590 27.85 -2.47 -18.72
N GLY A 591 29.13 -2.76 -18.51
CA GLY A 591 30.04 -3.10 -19.60
C GLY A 591 29.47 -4.26 -20.44
N PRO A 592 29.75 -4.32 -21.75
CA PRO A 592 29.25 -5.37 -22.61
C PRO A 592 29.90 -6.70 -22.21
N GLY A 593 29.19 -7.56 -21.48
CA GLY A 593 29.65 -8.92 -21.17
C GLY A 593 29.13 -9.58 -19.89
N GLY A 594 28.50 -8.86 -18.97
CA GLY A 594 27.95 -9.44 -17.74
C GLY A 594 26.45 -9.69 -17.84
N GLY A 595 26.03 -10.89 -18.23
CA GLY A 595 24.65 -11.34 -17.96
C GLY A 595 24.36 -11.28 -16.45
N PRO A 596 23.10 -11.06 -16.02
CA PRO A 596 22.78 -11.17 -14.59
C PRO A 596 23.19 -12.56 -14.09
N PRO A 597 23.78 -12.69 -12.88
CA PRO A 597 24.02 -14.01 -12.32
C PRO A 597 22.68 -14.75 -12.24
N SER A 598 22.56 -15.86 -12.96
CA SER A 598 21.36 -16.69 -13.06
C SER A 598 21.18 -17.59 -11.83
N GLY A 599 21.41 -17.06 -10.63
CA GLY A 599 21.32 -17.77 -9.37
C GLY A 599 20.60 -16.93 -8.32
N PRO A 600 19.98 -17.54 -7.30
CA PRO A 600 19.38 -16.81 -6.20
C PRO A 600 20.44 -15.92 -5.54
N LYS A 601 20.20 -14.59 -5.51
CA LYS A 601 20.97 -13.64 -4.70
C LYS A 601 20.87 -14.12 -3.24
N ARG A 602 21.95 -14.70 -2.71
CA ARG A 602 22.07 -15.12 -1.32
C ARG A 602 23.16 -14.27 -0.69
N LEU A 603 22.78 -13.34 0.18
CA LEU A 603 23.73 -12.59 0.98
C LEU A 603 24.42 -13.54 1.96
N ALA A 604 25.73 -13.36 2.16
CA ALA A 604 26.46 -14.08 3.20
C ALA A 604 25.87 -13.66 4.55
N LYS A 605 25.17 -14.60 5.20
CA LYS A 605 24.56 -14.37 6.52
C LYS A 605 25.69 -14.32 7.55
N THR A 606 25.65 -13.36 8.47
CA THR A 606 26.61 -13.30 9.57
C THR A 606 26.49 -14.55 10.43
N ASP A 607 27.59 -15.28 10.59
CA ASP A 607 27.66 -16.42 11.50
C ASP A 607 27.46 -15.91 12.92
N GLY A 608 26.31 -16.24 13.52
CA GLY A 608 26.08 -16.04 14.95
C GLY A 608 26.98 -16.97 15.77
N VAL A 609 27.00 -16.77 17.09
CA VAL A 609 27.63 -17.75 17.99
C VAL A 609 26.94 -19.10 17.78
N ASP A 610 27.71 -20.12 17.40
CA ASP A 610 27.21 -21.49 17.23
C ASP A 610 26.73 -22.05 18.58
N LEU A 611 25.43 -21.91 18.83
CA LEU A 611 24.79 -22.42 20.03
C LEU A 611 24.52 -23.93 19.99
N SER A 612 24.82 -24.61 18.88
CA SER A 612 24.66 -26.08 18.79
C SER A 612 25.51 -26.82 19.83
N ARG A 613 26.60 -26.19 20.30
CA ARG A 613 27.44 -26.69 21.39
C ARG A 613 26.84 -26.53 22.79
N PHE A 614 25.84 -25.65 22.95
CA PHE A 614 25.14 -25.43 24.23
C PHE A 614 23.83 -26.22 24.33
N PHE A 615 23.24 -26.58 23.18
CA PHE A 615 22.07 -27.44 23.09
C PHE A 615 22.50 -28.79 22.50
N SER A 616 23.12 -29.65 23.32
CA SER A 616 23.30 -31.05 22.96
C SER A 616 21.94 -31.66 22.60
N CYS A 617 21.84 -32.31 21.45
CA CYS A 617 20.62 -32.98 20.97
C CYS A 617 20.18 -34.19 21.82
N GLU A 618 20.78 -34.41 22.99
CA GLU A 618 20.28 -35.36 23.97
C GLU A 618 19.23 -34.66 24.85
N PRO A 619 17.97 -35.14 24.87
CA PRO A 619 17.00 -34.65 25.84
C PRO A 619 17.57 -34.89 27.25
N PRO A 620 17.50 -33.92 28.18
CA PRO A 620 17.92 -34.17 29.55
C PRO A 620 17.12 -35.36 30.10
N ALA A 621 17.80 -36.28 30.78
CA ALA A 621 17.16 -37.39 31.48
C ALA A 621 16.03 -36.87 32.39
N GLU A 622 14.97 -37.66 32.57
CA GLU A 622 13.72 -37.25 33.26
C GLU A 622 13.94 -36.58 34.64
N GLU A 623 15.08 -36.83 35.29
CA GLU A 623 15.45 -36.29 36.60
C GLU A 623 15.92 -34.82 36.60
N GLY A 624 16.12 -34.19 35.43
CA GLY A 624 16.68 -32.84 35.31
C GLY A 624 15.68 -31.68 35.15
N ARG A 625 14.36 -31.92 35.21
CA ARG A 625 13.36 -30.85 35.06
C ARG A 625 13.30 -29.98 36.32
N VAL A 626 14.12 -28.93 36.36
CA VAL A 626 13.92 -27.81 37.30
C VAL A 626 12.72 -27.01 36.82
N SER A 627 11.66 -26.99 37.63
CA SER A 627 10.51 -26.13 37.41
C SER A 627 10.94 -24.67 37.50
N TRP A 628 10.97 -23.95 36.38
CA TRP A 628 10.99 -22.50 36.40
C TRP A 628 9.56 -22.00 36.66
N ALA A 629 9.26 -21.74 37.93
CA ALA A 629 8.15 -20.90 38.35
C ALA A 629 8.67 -19.46 38.55
N GLY A 630 7.99 -18.48 37.95
CA GLY A 630 8.29 -17.04 38.00
C GLY A 630 9.06 -16.59 36.75
N VAL A 631 8.60 -15.62 35.95
CA VAL A 631 7.89 -14.36 36.25
C VAL A 631 6.77 -14.11 35.24
#